data_AF-A0A0V8IWV1-F1
#
_entry.id   AF-A0A0V8IWV1-F1
#
_cell.length_a   1.000
_cell.length_b   1.000
_cell.length_c   1.000
_cell.angle_alpha   90.00
_cell.angle_beta   90.00
_cell.angle_gamma   90.00
#
_symmetry.space_group_name_H-M   'P 1'
#
loop_
_entity.id
_entity.type
_entity.pdbx_description
1 polymer ?
#
loop_
_entity_poly.entity_id
_entity_poly.type
_entity_poly.pdbx_seq_one_letter_code
_entity_poly.pdbx_strand_id
1 'polypeptide(L)'
;MTTRTTAIASEIRRTRSQSIAILALSLILVLFLAFYTYLTGQISGGAARLSAGAREAAAGASQLRDGSGQLASGAGAAIPGATRTDSGSPTLKEGSTALNSGALAVQSGAGDIYTGVRDRLAPGAEKLHAGTTKLQNDVLNKLVPGVYQVDDGAQKLKSGAVELTATLTPTPAGNAPNNLADGAGQLAAGTNELAAGAGQLDTGAKELGAGTAAVKDGTSRLAAGTGQLKGYPGAGNDPAAGEGLAALSQGLDQLEAAANGPQGLVPLALLKDKIAKLADGGRRAYAGAAQLDEGAGKLDAGAAALNDGATRLTSGTGRLNAGAAQLNDGANRLTSGFATLAGRLNSTDPQSPGIVLGTSLLADGTARIRTGMDGVPGNPDSPGLIYAANNLQDGTSRLMAGINADGGPANPGLLAGARALSDGTGKLSDGAAKLQSGSSKLADGTGRLAEGAGKLADGNARIAAGTEELQGKVAAVSPSSWLDGPAAAVALIVLLLAGGAAAYLGLRRRAARPRAD
;
A
#
# COMPACT_ATOMS: atom_id res chain seq x y z
N MET A 1 -122.42 -105.61 -8.11
CA MET A 1 -123.37 -105.34 -7.02
C MET A 1 -124.10 -104.03 -7.36
N THR A 2 -125.17 -104.04 -8.16
CA THR A 2 -126.60 -104.09 -7.74
C THR A 2 -126.89 -103.02 -6.68
N THR A 3 -127.77 -102.02 -6.87
CA THR A 3 -129.22 -102.18 -7.12
C THR A 3 -129.87 -100.87 -7.63
N ARG A 4 -130.87 -101.02 -8.52
CA ARG A 4 -131.90 -100.03 -8.92
C ARG A 4 -132.76 -99.58 -7.73
N THR A 5 -133.38 -98.40 -7.77
CA THR A 5 -134.82 -98.20 -7.45
C THR A 5 -135.36 -96.93 -8.15
N THR A 6 -136.64 -96.99 -8.50
CA THR A 6 -137.48 -96.24 -9.43
C THR A 6 -138.26 -95.05 -8.84
N ALA A 7 -138.73 -94.17 -9.75
CA ALA A 7 -139.96 -93.34 -9.72
C ALA A 7 -140.00 -92.19 -8.67
N ILE A 8 -140.58 -91.01 -8.90
CA ILE A 8 -141.94 -90.73 -9.39
C ILE A 8 -141.97 -89.36 -10.10
N ALA A 9 -142.71 -89.30 -11.20
CA ALA A 9 -143.06 -88.07 -11.93
C ALA A 9 -144.13 -87.26 -11.19
N SER A 10 -143.92 -85.95 -11.04
CA SER A 10 -144.99 -84.97 -10.81
C SER A 10 -144.77 -83.77 -11.71
N GLU A 11 -145.45 -83.79 -12.86
CA GLU A 11 -145.46 -82.77 -13.89
C GLU A 11 -146.26 -81.55 -13.39
N ILE A 12 -145.59 -80.65 -12.67
CA ILE A 12 -146.16 -79.37 -12.25
C ILE A 12 -145.98 -78.38 -13.39
N ARG A 13 -147.07 -78.12 -14.13
CA ARG A 13 -147.18 -77.00 -15.07
C ARG A 13 -146.82 -75.69 -14.35
N ARG A 14 -145.58 -75.22 -14.53
CA ARG A 14 -145.10 -73.91 -14.06
C ARG A 14 -145.58 -72.81 -15.01
N THR A 15 -146.19 -71.79 -14.44
CA THR A 15 -146.77 -70.63 -15.14
C THR A 15 -145.68 -69.69 -15.66
N ARG A 16 -145.95 -68.98 -16.78
CA ARG A 16 -145.00 -68.08 -17.46
C ARG A 16 -144.34 -67.02 -16.55
N SER A 17 -144.94 -66.70 -15.40
CA SER A 17 -144.37 -65.75 -14.41
C SER A 17 -143.18 -66.31 -13.62
N GLN A 18 -143.09 -67.63 -13.38
CA GLN A 18 -141.97 -68.23 -12.64
C GLN A 18 -140.69 -68.35 -13.48
N SER A 19 -140.80 -68.56 -14.79
CA SER A 19 -139.64 -68.60 -15.70
C SER A 19 -138.99 -67.21 -15.86
N ILE A 20 -139.78 -66.13 -15.84
CA ILE A 20 -139.28 -64.74 -15.90
C ILE A 20 -138.53 -64.38 -14.61
N ALA A 21 -139.04 -64.79 -13.44
CA ALA A 21 -138.37 -64.54 -12.17
C ALA A 21 -137.01 -65.26 -12.06
N ILE A 22 -136.93 -66.52 -12.51
CA ILE A 22 -135.66 -67.28 -12.52
C ILE A 22 -134.67 -66.67 -13.51
N LEU A 23 -135.11 -66.29 -14.72
CA LEU A 23 -134.25 -65.58 -15.67
C LEU A 23 -133.72 -64.25 -15.11
N ALA A 24 -134.57 -63.46 -14.45
CA ALA A 24 -134.16 -62.22 -13.81
C ALA A 24 -133.15 -62.45 -12.67
N LEU A 25 -133.39 -63.44 -11.80
CA LEU A 25 -132.45 -63.79 -10.72
C LEU A 25 -131.12 -64.32 -11.26
N SER A 26 -131.17 -65.12 -12.34
CA SER A 26 -129.98 -65.67 -12.99
C SER A 26 -129.13 -64.56 -13.61
N LEU A 27 -129.80 -63.60 -14.27
CA LEU A 27 -129.14 -62.42 -14.84
C LEU A 27 -128.51 -61.54 -13.75
N ILE A 28 -129.20 -61.33 -12.62
CA ILE A 28 -128.67 -60.59 -11.47
C ILE A 28 -127.47 -61.32 -10.86
N LEU A 29 -127.53 -62.65 -10.70
CA LEU A 29 -126.41 -63.43 -10.18
C LEU A 29 -125.20 -63.37 -11.10
N VAL A 30 -125.41 -63.49 -12.42
CA VAL A 30 -124.33 -63.37 -13.41
C VAL A 30 -123.76 -61.94 -13.42
N LEU A 31 -124.59 -60.91 -13.32
CA LEU A 31 -124.14 -59.51 -13.20
C LEU A 31 -123.38 -59.26 -11.90
N PHE A 32 -123.83 -59.85 -10.79
CA PHE A 32 -123.16 -59.70 -9.49
C PHE A 32 -121.84 -60.47 -9.46
N LEU A 33 -121.79 -61.65 -10.08
CA LEU A 33 -120.56 -62.41 -10.22
C LEU A 33 -119.58 -61.70 -11.16
N ALA A 34 -120.08 -61.14 -12.27
CA ALA A 34 -119.30 -60.31 -13.19
C ALA A 34 -118.77 -59.05 -12.49
N PHE A 35 -119.60 -58.37 -11.69
CA PHE A 35 -119.19 -57.22 -10.89
C PHE A 35 -118.20 -57.61 -9.79
N TYR A 36 -118.40 -58.74 -9.11
CA TYR A 36 -117.48 -59.25 -8.11
C TYR A 36 -116.13 -59.61 -8.75
N THR A 37 -116.11 -60.28 -9.91
CA THR A 37 -114.89 -60.56 -10.67
C THR A 37 -114.23 -59.29 -11.22
N TYR A 38 -115.01 -58.27 -11.58
CA TYR A 38 -114.49 -56.99 -12.04
C TYR A 38 -113.90 -56.17 -10.89
N LEU A 39 -114.57 -56.13 -9.73
CA LEU A 39 -114.11 -55.43 -8.53
C LEU A 39 -112.90 -56.13 -7.93
N THR A 40 -112.88 -57.47 -7.84
CA THR A 40 -111.69 -58.22 -7.43
C THR A 40 -110.56 -58.11 -8.46
N GLY A 41 -110.87 -58.04 -9.76
CA GLY A 41 -109.89 -57.77 -10.81
C GLY A 41 -109.28 -56.36 -10.74
N GLN A 42 -110.08 -55.33 -10.47
CA GLN A 42 -109.63 -53.94 -10.27
C GLN A 42 -108.80 -53.80 -8.97
N ILE A 43 -109.23 -54.44 -7.87
CA ILE A 43 -108.49 -54.44 -6.61
C ILE A 43 -107.18 -55.23 -6.75
N SER A 44 -107.20 -56.39 -7.40
CA SER A 44 -106.00 -57.21 -7.66
C SER A 44 -105.03 -56.51 -8.62
N GLY A 45 -105.52 -55.91 -9.69
CA GLY A 45 -104.70 -55.15 -10.65
C GLY A 45 -104.14 -53.84 -10.07
N GLY A 46 -104.93 -53.14 -9.25
CA GLY A 46 -104.48 -51.97 -8.49
C GLY A 46 -103.43 -52.32 -7.45
N ALA A 47 -103.66 -53.39 -6.67
CA ALA A 47 -102.71 -53.89 -5.68
C ALA A 47 -101.42 -54.43 -6.32
N ALA A 48 -101.51 -55.08 -7.49
CA ALA A 48 -100.34 -55.55 -8.23
C ALA A 48 -99.51 -54.40 -8.81
N ARG A 49 -100.16 -53.36 -9.36
CA ARG A 49 -99.48 -52.13 -9.83
C ARG A 49 -98.83 -51.36 -8.67
N LEU A 50 -99.53 -51.25 -7.54
CA LEU A 50 -98.99 -50.65 -6.33
C LEU A 50 -97.80 -51.46 -5.79
N SER A 51 -97.90 -52.79 -5.79
CA SER A 51 -96.80 -53.68 -5.37
C SER A 51 -95.61 -53.60 -6.33
N ALA A 52 -95.82 -53.51 -7.63
CA ALA A 52 -94.74 -53.36 -8.61
C ALA A 52 -94.05 -52.00 -8.48
N GLY A 53 -94.82 -50.91 -8.39
CA GLY A 53 -94.29 -49.56 -8.15
C GLY A 53 -93.58 -49.45 -6.80
N ALA A 54 -94.09 -50.09 -5.74
CA ALA A 54 -93.44 -50.15 -4.43
C ALA A 54 -92.13 -50.95 -4.48
N ARG A 55 -92.05 -52.03 -5.27
CA ARG A 55 -90.81 -52.80 -5.47
C ARG A 55 -89.78 -52.05 -6.30
N GLU A 56 -90.20 -51.35 -7.34
CA GLU A 56 -89.31 -50.52 -8.18
C GLU A 56 -88.78 -49.31 -7.40
N ALA A 57 -89.63 -48.66 -6.60
CA ALA A 57 -89.22 -47.62 -5.66
C ALA A 57 -88.28 -48.16 -4.58
N ALA A 58 -88.53 -49.37 -4.04
CA ALA A 58 -87.65 -50.00 -3.06
C ALA A 58 -86.29 -50.42 -3.67
N ALA A 59 -86.27 -50.89 -4.92
CA ALA A 59 -85.04 -51.21 -5.65
C ALA A 59 -84.24 -49.93 -5.96
N GLY A 60 -84.90 -48.87 -6.42
CA GLY A 60 -84.27 -47.56 -6.62
C GLY A 60 -83.75 -46.96 -5.31
N ALA A 61 -84.49 -47.10 -4.21
CA ALA A 61 -84.04 -46.68 -2.87
C ALA A 61 -82.84 -47.49 -2.38
N SER A 62 -82.80 -48.81 -2.64
CA SER A 62 -81.66 -49.65 -2.28
C SER A 62 -80.43 -49.31 -3.12
N GLN A 63 -80.58 -49.12 -4.43
CA GLN A 63 -79.47 -48.73 -5.31
C GLN A 63 -78.92 -47.34 -4.94
N LEU A 64 -79.80 -46.41 -4.56
CA LEU A 64 -79.39 -45.10 -4.06
C LEU A 64 -78.67 -45.19 -2.71
N ARG A 65 -79.12 -46.08 -1.81
CA ARG A 65 -78.44 -46.37 -0.53
C ARG A 65 -77.06 -47.00 -0.75
N ASP A 66 -76.94 -47.94 -1.68
CA ASP A 66 -75.67 -48.59 -1.97
C ASP A 66 -74.70 -47.60 -2.63
N GLY A 67 -75.19 -46.78 -3.58
CA GLY A 67 -74.42 -45.69 -4.17
C GLY A 67 -74.02 -44.61 -3.16
N SER A 68 -74.91 -44.24 -2.23
CA SER A 68 -74.59 -43.29 -1.16
C SER A 68 -73.63 -43.89 -0.12
N GLY A 69 -73.72 -45.19 0.14
CA GLY A 69 -72.79 -45.94 1.00
C GLY A 69 -71.39 -46.09 0.39
N GLN A 70 -71.29 -46.35 -0.92
CA GLN A 70 -70.02 -46.33 -1.65
C GLN A 70 -69.39 -44.93 -1.65
N LEU A 71 -70.20 -43.88 -1.89
CA LEU A 71 -69.72 -42.50 -1.85
C LEU A 71 -69.32 -42.06 -0.44
N ALA A 72 -70.06 -42.49 0.60
CA ALA A 72 -69.71 -42.26 2.00
C ALA A 72 -68.41 -42.99 2.39
N SER A 73 -68.20 -44.21 1.90
CA SER A 73 -66.95 -44.94 2.11
C SER A 73 -65.77 -44.29 1.38
N GLY A 74 -65.99 -43.80 0.16
CA GLY A 74 -64.99 -43.03 -0.59
C GLY A 74 -64.66 -41.69 0.07
N ALA A 75 -65.67 -40.96 0.56
CA ALA A 75 -65.48 -39.75 1.36
C ALA A 75 -64.77 -40.05 2.69
N GLY A 76 -65.16 -41.13 3.36
CA GLY A 76 -64.51 -41.64 4.57
C GLY A 76 -63.05 -42.04 4.35
N ALA A 77 -62.70 -42.62 3.20
CA ALA A 77 -61.33 -42.95 2.82
C ALA A 77 -60.48 -41.71 2.46
N ALA A 78 -61.12 -40.62 2.01
CA ALA A 78 -60.46 -39.34 1.75
C ALA A 78 -60.10 -38.59 3.04
N ILE A 79 -60.87 -38.79 4.14
CA ILE A 79 -60.62 -38.15 5.45
C ILE A 79 -59.20 -38.46 5.98
N PRO A 80 -58.73 -39.72 6.08
CA PRO A 80 -57.36 -40.01 6.53
C PRO A 80 -56.26 -39.36 5.68
N GLY A 81 -56.49 -39.22 4.36
CA GLY A 81 -55.57 -38.52 3.46
C GLY A 81 -55.56 -37.02 3.71
N ALA A 82 -56.73 -36.42 3.91
CA ALA A 82 -56.87 -35.02 4.28
C ALA A 82 -56.26 -34.75 5.67
N THR A 83 -56.52 -35.59 6.68
CA THR A 83 -55.96 -35.46 8.04
C THR A 83 -54.44 -35.65 8.06
N ARG A 84 -53.88 -36.59 7.28
CA ARG A 84 -52.42 -36.73 7.15
C ARG A 84 -51.78 -35.49 6.51
N THR A 85 -52.44 -34.90 5.52
CA THR A 85 -51.94 -33.67 4.88
C THR A 85 -52.12 -32.45 5.78
N ASP A 86 -53.24 -32.37 6.51
CA ASP A 86 -53.54 -31.33 7.49
C ASP A 86 -52.55 -31.36 8.65
N SER A 87 -52.19 -32.54 9.16
CA SER A 87 -51.16 -32.69 10.21
C SER A 87 -49.73 -32.43 9.71
N GLY A 88 -49.42 -32.72 8.44
CA GLY A 88 -48.12 -32.40 7.85
C GLY A 88 -47.92 -30.93 7.48
N SER A 89 -49.00 -30.18 7.26
CA SER A 89 -48.95 -28.78 6.82
C SER A 89 -48.39 -27.81 7.88
N PRO A 90 -48.70 -27.93 9.18
CA PRO A 90 -48.03 -27.20 10.26
C PRO A 90 -46.52 -27.44 10.29
N THR A 91 -46.06 -28.68 10.15
CA THR A 91 -44.63 -29.02 10.11
C THR A 91 -43.93 -28.36 8.92
N LEU A 92 -44.57 -28.33 7.75
CA LEU A 92 -44.05 -27.63 6.57
C LEU A 92 -44.02 -26.10 6.76
N LYS A 93 -45.04 -25.54 7.43
CA LYS A 93 -45.10 -24.12 7.78
C LYS A 93 -43.99 -23.73 8.77
N GLU A 94 -43.76 -24.54 9.80
CA GLU A 94 -42.68 -24.33 10.77
C GLU A 94 -41.31 -24.43 10.10
N GLY A 95 -41.09 -25.47 9.28
CA GLY A 95 -39.84 -25.64 8.53
C GLY A 95 -39.56 -24.50 7.55
N SER A 96 -40.57 -24.01 6.83
CA SER A 96 -40.42 -22.85 5.93
C SER A 96 -40.22 -21.52 6.68
N THR A 97 -40.81 -21.36 7.86
CA THR A 97 -40.55 -20.21 8.73
C THR A 97 -39.11 -20.21 9.23
N ALA A 98 -38.62 -21.36 9.72
CA ALA A 98 -37.24 -21.52 10.17
C ALA A 98 -36.25 -21.28 9.01
N LEU A 99 -36.54 -21.77 7.80
CA LEU A 99 -35.74 -21.50 6.61
C LEU A 99 -35.70 -20.00 6.29
N ASN A 100 -36.83 -19.30 6.34
CA ASN A 100 -36.90 -17.87 6.09
C ASN A 100 -36.10 -17.06 7.14
N SER A 101 -36.24 -17.40 8.42
CA SER A 101 -35.45 -16.79 9.49
C SER A 101 -33.95 -17.03 9.32
N GLY A 102 -33.55 -18.25 8.95
CA GLY A 102 -32.16 -18.57 8.63
C GLY A 102 -31.63 -17.80 7.42
N ALA A 103 -32.43 -17.68 6.35
CA ALA A 103 -32.06 -16.94 5.15
C ALA A 103 -31.87 -15.43 5.44
N LEU A 104 -32.74 -14.82 6.24
CA LEU A 104 -32.61 -13.42 6.68
C LEU A 104 -31.35 -13.19 7.52
N ALA A 105 -31.03 -14.12 8.42
CA ALA A 105 -29.82 -14.02 9.24
C ALA A 105 -28.54 -14.08 8.37
N VAL A 106 -28.50 -14.99 7.40
CA VAL A 106 -27.38 -15.08 6.45
C VAL A 106 -27.31 -13.85 5.55
N GLN A 107 -28.44 -13.32 5.09
CA GLN A 107 -28.48 -12.07 4.31
C GLN A 107 -27.94 -10.88 5.10
N SER A 108 -28.34 -10.73 6.37
CA SER A 108 -27.80 -9.69 7.24
C SER A 108 -26.28 -9.82 7.38
N GLY A 109 -25.77 -11.03 7.67
CA GLY A 109 -24.33 -11.27 7.78
C GLY A 109 -23.58 -11.02 6.46
N ALA A 110 -24.16 -11.37 5.32
CA ALA A 110 -23.58 -11.07 4.01
C ALA A 110 -23.54 -9.55 3.72
N GLY A 111 -24.57 -8.81 4.15
CA GLY A 111 -24.60 -7.35 4.10
C GLY A 111 -23.53 -6.70 4.97
N ASP A 112 -23.32 -7.22 6.19
CA ASP A 112 -22.26 -6.76 7.09
C ASP A 112 -20.86 -7.00 6.51
N ILE A 113 -20.64 -8.16 5.85
CA ILE A 113 -19.39 -8.44 5.14
C ILE A 113 -19.20 -7.44 3.99
N TYR A 114 -20.23 -7.23 3.16
CA TYR A 114 -20.15 -6.30 2.03
C TYR A 114 -19.82 -4.87 2.49
N THR A 115 -20.51 -4.37 3.51
CA THR A 115 -20.25 -3.03 4.07
C THR A 115 -18.88 -2.95 4.73
N GLY A 116 -18.45 -4.00 5.46
CA GLY A 116 -17.11 -4.08 6.05
C GLY A 116 -15.99 -4.03 4.98
N VAL A 117 -16.16 -4.75 3.88
CA VAL A 117 -15.20 -4.73 2.76
C VAL A 117 -15.20 -3.36 2.09
N ARG A 118 -16.38 -2.81 1.75
CA ARG A 118 -16.54 -1.54 1.04
C ARG A 118 -16.06 -0.33 1.83
N ASP A 119 -16.43 -0.25 3.10
CA ASP A 119 -16.30 0.99 3.88
C ASP A 119 -15.05 0.98 4.77
N ARG A 120 -14.42 -0.18 4.99
CA ARG A 120 -13.21 -0.30 5.84
C ARG A 120 -12.02 -0.90 5.10
N LEU A 121 -12.17 -2.12 4.55
CA LEU A 121 -11.04 -2.85 3.97
C LEU A 121 -10.51 -2.18 2.69
N ALA A 122 -11.39 -1.84 1.74
CA ALA A 122 -10.99 -1.23 0.47
C ALA A 122 -10.31 0.14 0.67
N PRO A 123 -10.88 1.10 1.44
CA PRO A 123 -10.20 2.37 1.70
C PRO A 123 -8.89 2.20 2.49
N GLY A 124 -8.81 1.21 3.37
CA GLY A 124 -7.59 0.87 4.10
C GLY A 124 -6.49 0.36 3.16
N ALA A 125 -6.83 -0.54 2.24
CA ALA A 125 -5.92 -1.06 1.22
C ALA A 125 -5.45 0.04 0.25
N GLU A 126 -6.35 0.96 -0.14
CA GLU A 126 -6.00 2.13 -0.98
C GLU A 126 -4.98 3.03 -0.30
N LYS A 127 -5.21 3.36 0.98
CA LYS A 127 -4.26 4.16 1.77
C LYS A 127 -2.91 3.47 1.93
N LEU A 128 -2.92 2.16 2.19
CA LEU A 128 -1.70 1.37 2.30
C LEU A 128 -0.93 1.36 0.97
N HIS A 129 -1.62 1.08 -0.14
CA HIS A 129 -1.04 1.10 -1.48
C HIS A 129 -0.42 2.46 -1.82
N ALA A 130 -1.16 3.56 -1.61
CA ALA A 130 -0.66 4.91 -1.80
C ALA A 130 0.58 5.22 -0.93
N GLY A 131 0.56 4.78 0.34
CA GLY A 131 1.70 4.90 1.25
C GLY A 131 2.93 4.14 0.74
N THR A 132 2.75 2.91 0.26
CA THR A 132 3.85 2.10 -0.29
C THR A 132 4.39 2.63 -1.62
N THR A 133 3.53 3.20 -2.47
CA THR A 133 3.94 3.91 -3.69
C THR A 133 4.75 5.15 -3.36
N LYS A 134 4.35 5.92 -2.34
CA LYS A 134 5.14 7.06 -1.87
C LYS A 134 6.50 6.61 -1.33
N LEU A 135 6.52 5.56 -0.50
CA LEU A 135 7.76 5.01 0.06
C LEU A 135 8.74 4.59 -1.04
N GLN A 136 8.27 3.81 -2.03
CA GLN A 136 9.10 3.40 -3.17
C GLN A 136 9.66 4.61 -3.92
N ASN A 137 8.83 5.61 -4.22
CA ASN A 137 9.27 6.83 -4.89
C ASN A 137 10.29 7.62 -4.07
N ASP A 138 10.09 7.75 -2.76
CA ASP A 138 11.03 8.45 -1.88
C ASP A 138 12.37 7.68 -1.78
N VAL A 139 12.35 6.34 -1.76
CA VAL A 139 13.56 5.51 -1.80
C VAL A 139 14.31 5.72 -3.11
N LEU A 140 13.64 5.52 -4.25
CA LEU A 140 14.29 5.55 -5.57
C LEU A 140 14.74 6.96 -5.99
N ASN A 141 13.95 7.98 -5.69
CA ASN A 141 14.19 9.33 -6.23
C ASN A 141 14.84 10.29 -5.23
N LYS A 142 14.94 9.93 -3.94
CA LYS A 142 15.56 10.79 -2.91
C LYS A 142 16.68 10.08 -2.16
N LEU A 143 16.36 8.95 -1.53
CA LEU A 143 17.33 8.25 -0.69
C LEU A 143 18.49 7.68 -1.52
N VAL A 144 18.20 6.96 -2.61
CA VAL A 144 19.21 6.35 -3.47
C VAL A 144 20.17 7.40 -4.03
N PRO A 145 19.72 8.47 -4.73
CA PRO A 145 20.64 9.49 -5.24
C PRO A 145 21.43 10.18 -4.12
N GLY A 146 20.79 10.44 -2.97
CA GLY A 146 21.43 11.08 -1.82
C GLY A 146 22.59 10.25 -1.26
N VAL A 147 22.38 8.95 -1.04
CA VAL A 147 23.43 8.05 -0.54
C VAL A 147 24.61 7.97 -1.51
N TYR A 148 24.33 7.85 -2.81
CA TYR A 148 25.38 7.79 -3.84
C TYR A 148 26.16 9.11 -3.94
N GLN A 149 25.50 10.26 -3.81
CA GLN A 149 26.17 11.57 -3.82
C GLN A 149 27.06 11.76 -2.59
N VAL A 150 26.62 11.35 -1.40
CA VAL A 150 27.43 11.46 -0.18
C VAL A 150 28.65 10.55 -0.26
N ASP A 151 28.51 9.33 -0.79
CA ASP A 151 29.64 8.42 -0.98
C ASP A 151 30.67 8.98 -1.99
N ASP A 152 30.21 9.45 -3.16
CA ASP A 152 31.09 10.09 -4.15
C ASP A 152 31.80 11.33 -3.58
N GLY A 153 31.05 12.17 -2.84
CA GLY A 153 31.62 13.32 -2.13
C GLY A 153 32.66 12.92 -1.08
N ALA A 154 32.40 11.87 -0.31
CA ALA A 154 33.34 11.34 0.68
C ALA A 154 34.63 10.80 0.02
N GLN A 155 34.50 10.07 -1.10
CA GLN A 155 35.66 9.57 -1.85
C GLN A 155 36.50 10.69 -2.46
N LYS A 156 35.86 11.71 -3.05
CA LYS A 156 36.55 12.91 -3.58
C LYS A 156 37.26 13.70 -2.50
N LEU A 157 36.62 13.86 -1.34
CA LEU A 157 37.24 14.56 -0.22
C LEU A 157 38.42 13.77 0.35
N LYS A 158 38.30 12.44 0.42
CA LYS A 158 39.40 11.54 0.79
C LYS A 158 40.58 11.67 -0.16
N SER A 159 40.35 11.60 -1.48
CA SER A 159 41.43 11.73 -2.46
C SER A 159 42.11 13.09 -2.39
N GLY A 160 41.33 14.17 -2.28
CA GLY A 160 41.87 15.53 -2.12
C GLY A 160 42.65 15.71 -0.82
N ALA A 161 42.21 15.12 0.28
CA ALA A 161 42.93 15.16 1.56
C ALA A 161 44.26 14.38 1.51
N VAL A 162 44.28 13.24 0.81
CA VAL A 162 45.52 12.47 0.57
C VAL A 162 46.50 13.26 -0.29
N GLU A 163 46.03 13.87 -1.38
CA GLU A 163 46.86 14.71 -2.26
C GLU A 163 47.41 15.94 -1.53
N LEU A 164 46.57 16.64 -0.77
CA LEU A 164 47.00 17.77 0.06
C LEU A 164 48.02 17.34 1.12
N THR A 165 47.81 16.20 1.77
CA THR A 165 48.78 15.69 2.76
C THR A 165 50.11 15.37 2.09
N ALA A 166 50.10 14.81 0.88
CA ALA A 166 51.31 14.52 0.13
C ALA A 166 52.09 15.79 -0.26
N THR A 167 51.42 16.88 -0.61
CA THR A 167 52.09 18.17 -0.93
C THR A 167 52.61 18.92 0.29
N LEU A 168 52.09 18.62 1.49
CA LEU A 168 52.49 19.22 2.77
C LEU A 168 53.53 18.41 3.55
N THR A 169 53.81 17.18 3.13
CA THR A 169 54.75 16.29 3.81
C THR A 169 56.12 16.36 3.14
N PRO A 170 57.21 16.68 3.87
CA PRO A 170 58.55 16.70 3.28
C PRO A 170 58.93 15.35 2.67
N THR A 171 59.63 15.38 1.54
CA THR A 171 60.20 14.16 0.94
C THR A 171 61.63 13.92 1.44
N PRO A 172 62.13 12.67 1.40
CA PRO A 172 63.51 12.39 1.82
C PRO A 172 64.58 13.16 1.06
N ALA A 173 64.32 13.48 -0.21
CA ALA A 173 65.23 14.27 -1.05
C ALA A 173 65.08 15.78 -0.86
N GLY A 174 63.97 16.23 -0.24
CA GLY A 174 63.71 17.64 0.05
C GLY A 174 63.58 18.52 -1.19
N ASN A 175 63.31 17.94 -2.36
CA ASN A 175 63.33 18.65 -3.63
C ASN A 175 62.25 18.22 -4.62
N ALA A 176 61.16 17.63 -4.12
CA ALA A 176 60.08 17.21 -5.00
C ALA A 176 59.35 18.42 -5.62
N PRO A 177 59.11 18.41 -6.94
CA PRO A 177 58.37 19.48 -7.60
C PRO A 177 56.93 19.53 -7.08
N ASN A 178 56.42 20.75 -6.86
CA ASN A 178 55.08 21.04 -6.31
C ASN A 178 54.84 20.54 -4.87
N ASN A 179 55.88 20.15 -4.14
CA ASN A 179 55.78 19.90 -2.70
C ASN A 179 56.09 21.21 -1.95
N LEU A 180 55.10 21.70 -1.19
CA LEU A 180 55.20 22.98 -0.48
C LEU A 180 56.18 22.92 0.68
N ALA A 181 56.27 21.77 1.37
CA ALA A 181 57.18 21.59 2.48
C ALA A 181 58.64 21.54 2.01
N ASP A 182 58.91 20.83 0.92
CA ASP A 182 60.22 20.80 0.27
C ASP A 182 60.59 22.19 -0.26
N GLY A 183 59.66 22.90 -0.92
CA GLY A 183 59.91 24.26 -1.40
C GLY A 183 60.24 25.25 -0.26
N ALA A 184 59.59 25.13 0.89
CA ALA A 184 59.94 25.90 2.08
C ALA A 184 61.33 25.52 2.62
N GLY A 185 61.67 24.23 2.63
CA GLY A 185 63.01 23.75 2.98
C GLY A 185 64.10 24.26 2.04
N GLN A 186 63.85 24.26 0.73
CA GLN A 186 64.75 24.80 -0.27
C GLN A 186 64.96 26.32 -0.11
N LEU A 187 63.88 27.05 0.20
CA LEU A 187 63.98 28.48 0.47
C LEU A 187 64.86 28.76 1.70
N ALA A 188 64.69 27.98 2.78
CA ALA A 188 65.55 28.07 3.97
C ALA A 188 67.01 27.73 3.65
N ALA A 189 67.27 26.68 2.85
CA ALA A 189 68.61 26.35 2.42
C ALA A 189 69.26 27.48 1.60
N GLY A 190 68.54 28.03 0.61
CA GLY A 190 69.03 29.12 -0.22
C GLY A 190 69.26 30.43 0.54
N THR A 191 68.48 30.73 1.58
CA THR A 191 68.74 31.91 2.43
C THR A 191 69.95 31.71 3.33
N ASN A 192 70.22 30.49 3.79
CA ASN A 192 71.47 30.19 4.51
C ASN A 192 72.69 30.34 3.59
N GLU A 193 72.60 29.90 2.32
CA GLU A 193 73.65 30.13 1.32
C GLU A 193 73.85 31.62 1.03
N LEU A 194 72.76 32.38 0.86
CA LEU A 194 72.81 33.83 0.68
C LEU A 194 73.46 34.54 1.86
N ALA A 195 73.13 34.14 3.09
CA ALA A 195 73.72 34.68 4.30
C ALA A 195 75.22 34.34 4.40
N ALA A 196 75.61 33.11 4.04
CA ALA A 196 77.01 32.71 4.00
C ALA A 196 77.81 33.55 2.98
N GLY A 197 77.28 33.72 1.77
CA GLY A 197 77.90 34.56 0.73
C GLY A 197 77.98 36.05 1.12
N ALA A 198 76.94 36.57 1.76
CA ALA A 198 76.95 37.94 2.29
C ALA A 198 77.99 38.11 3.42
N GLY A 199 78.17 37.11 4.28
CA GLY A 199 79.23 37.08 5.29
C GLY A 199 80.64 37.04 4.70
N GLN A 200 80.85 36.30 3.60
CA GLN A 200 82.12 36.32 2.87
C GLN A 200 82.40 37.70 2.27
N LEU A 201 81.39 38.33 1.66
CA LEU A 201 81.52 39.67 1.07
C LEU A 201 81.78 40.75 2.13
N ASP A 202 81.15 40.65 3.31
CA ASP A 202 81.42 41.51 4.47
C ASP A 202 82.87 41.37 4.95
N THR A 203 83.37 40.13 5.01
CA THR A 203 84.78 39.85 5.38
C THR A 203 85.73 40.49 4.38
N GLY A 204 85.52 40.28 3.08
CA GLY A 204 86.34 40.91 2.04
C GLY A 204 86.26 42.43 2.03
N ALA A 205 85.10 43.02 2.34
CA ALA A 205 84.96 44.47 2.48
C ALA A 205 85.77 45.02 3.66
N LYS A 206 85.78 44.31 4.81
CA LYS A 206 86.61 44.68 5.97
C LYS A 206 88.10 44.57 5.66
N GLU A 207 88.52 43.53 4.97
CA GLU A 207 89.92 43.36 4.52
C GLU A 207 90.33 44.49 3.56
N LEU A 208 89.45 44.86 2.62
CA LEU A 208 89.69 45.98 1.71
C LEU A 208 89.83 47.31 2.47
N GLY A 209 88.96 47.56 3.46
CA GLY A 209 89.06 48.74 4.33
C GLY A 209 90.35 48.78 5.15
N ALA A 210 90.80 47.63 5.67
CA ALA A 210 92.09 47.53 6.35
C ALA A 210 93.26 47.83 5.40
N GLY A 211 93.20 47.31 4.16
CA GLY A 211 94.21 47.56 3.13
C GLY A 211 94.29 49.03 2.71
N THR A 212 93.15 49.71 2.53
CA THR A 212 93.12 51.15 2.19
C THR A 212 93.60 52.02 3.34
N ALA A 213 93.32 51.66 4.59
CA ALA A 213 93.89 52.33 5.76
C ALA A 213 95.43 52.21 5.77
N ALA A 214 95.97 51.03 5.47
CA ALA A 214 97.41 50.84 5.36
C ALA A 214 98.03 51.66 4.21
N VAL A 215 97.35 51.77 3.06
CA VAL A 215 97.79 52.64 1.95
C VAL A 215 97.81 54.10 2.39
N LYS A 216 96.76 54.55 3.08
CA LYS A 216 96.63 55.91 3.61
C LYS A 216 97.76 56.27 4.58
N ASP A 217 98.12 55.35 5.47
CA ASP A 217 99.25 55.53 6.38
C ASP A 217 100.57 55.61 5.59
N GLY A 218 100.72 54.78 4.57
CA GLY A 218 101.88 54.79 3.66
C GLY A 218 102.03 56.11 2.89
N THR A 219 100.94 56.63 2.31
CA THR A 219 100.94 57.92 1.60
C THR A 219 101.18 59.09 2.54
N SER A 220 100.63 59.05 3.75
CA SER A 220 100.88 60.07 4.79
C SER A 220 102.37 60.12 5.17
N ARG A 221 103.01 58.95 5.32
CA ARG A 221 104.45 58.85 5.58
C ARG A 221 105.28 59.33 4.38
N LEU A 222 104.86 59.00 3.16
CA LEU A 222 105.51 59.44 1.93
C LEU A 222 105.45 60.97 1.79
N ALA A 223 104.27 61.56 1.98
CA ALA A 223 104.04 62.99 1.96
C ALA A 223 104.88 63.73 3.02
N ALA A 224 104.98 63.18 4.22
CA ALA A 224 105.85 63.71 5.26
C ALA A 224 107.33 63.69 4.84
N GLY A 225 107.81 62.58 4.27
CA GLY A 225 109.18 62.46 3.77
C GLY A 225 109.49 63.39 2.59
N THR A 226 108.56 63.55 1.64
CA THR A 226 108.72 64.52 0.54
C THR A 226 108.66 65.96 1.03
N GLY A 227 107.87 66.24 2.07
CA GLY A 227 107.86 67.52 2.77
C GLY A 227 109.23 67.86 3.38
N GLN A 228 109.81 66.90 4.11
CA GLN A 228 111.16 67.03 4.67
C GLN A 228 112.23 67.21 3.59
N LEU A 229 112.15 66.43 2.50
CA LEU A 229 113.12 66.49 1.40
C LEU A 229 113.05 67.83 0.64
N LYS A 230 111.85 68.31 0.35
CA LYS A 230 111.64 69.65 -0.24
C LYS A 230 112.22 70.72 0.67
N GLY A 231 111.93 70.64 1.97
CA GLY A 231 112.34 71.63 2.97
C GLY A 231 111.72 73.01 2.70
N TYR A 232 112.15 74.01 3.45
CA TYR A 232 111.69 75.39 3.28
C TYR A 232 112.87 76.31 2.94
N PRO A 233 112.67 77.30 2.05
CA PRO A 233 113.68 78.30 1.76
C PRO A 233 113.97 79.14 3.02
N GLY A 234 115.23 79.49 3.22
CA GLY A 234 115.62 80.32 4.36
C GLY A 234 115.22 81.78 4.17
N ALA A 235 114.96 82.44 5.30
CA ALA A 235 114.50 83.82 5.32
C ALA A 235 115.58 84.78 4.77
N GLY A 236 115.17 85.78 3.96
CA GLY A 236 116.10 86.79 3.44
C GLY A 236 117.12 86.25 2.43
N ASN A 237 116.79 85.16 1.73
CA ASN A 237 117.71 84.38 0.90
C ASN A 237 118.84 83.69 1.66
N ASP A 238 118.87 83.66 3.00
CA ASP A 238 119.93 82.98 3.75
C ASP A 238 119.71 81.45 3.77
N PRO A 239 120.53 80.64 3.07
CA PRO A 239 120.36 79.19 3.03
C PRO A 239 120.63 78.53 4.39
N ALA A 240 121.39 79.16 5.29
CA ALA A 240 121.65 78.61 6.63
C ALA A 240 120.40 78.66 7.54
N ALA A 241 119.42 79.50 7.19
CA ALA A 241 118.13 79.60 7.88
C ALA A 241 117.04 78.71 7.27
N GLY A 242 117.34 77.95 6.20
CA GLY A 242 116.41 77.03 5.54
C GLY A 242 116.81 75.56 5.72
N GLU A 243 115.99 74.65 5.19
CA GLU A 243 116.26 73.21 5.21
C GLU A 243 116.04 72.53 3.84
N GLY A 244 116.57 71.31 3.71
CA GLY A 244 116.31 70.42 2.57
C GLY A 244 116.83 70.93 1.22
N LEU A 245 116.16 70.50 0.15
CA LEU A 245 116.53 70.86 -1.22
C LEU A 245 116.29 72.34 -1.53
N ALA A 246 115.31 72.99 -0.89
CA ALA A 246 115.06 74.41 -1.05
C ALA A 246 116.24 75.27 -0.57
N ALA A 247 116.76 75.00 0.63
CA ALA A 247 117.94 75.68 1.17
C ALA A 247 119.22 75.34 0.39
N LEU A 248 119.40 74.08 -0.03
CA LEU A 248 120.51 73.67 -0.88
C LEU A 248 120.49 74.41 -2.23
N SER A 249 119.31 74.51 -2.87
CA SER A 249 119.15 75.26 -4.12
C SER A 249 119.53 76.73 -3.93
N GLN A 250 119.04 77.37 -2.86
CA GLN A 250 119.40 78.77 -2.54
C GLN A 250 120.90 78.95 -2.30
N GLY A 251 121.56 78.04 -1.58
CA GLY A 251 122.99 78.11 -1.32
C GLY A 251 123.83 77.93 -2.59
N LEU A 252 123.39 77.06 -3.51
CA LEU A 252 124.05 76.87 -4.80
C LEU A 252 123.84 78.08 -5.73
N ASP A 253 122.64 78.68 -5.75
CA ASP A 253 122.36 79.90 -6.51
C ASP A 253 123.24 81.07 -6.00
N GLN A 254 123.40 81.20 -4.68
CA GLN A 254 124.32 82.18 -4.08
C GLN A 254 125.78 81.93 -4.42
N LEU A 255 126.22 80.67 -4.39
CA LEU A 255 127.59 80.28 -4.73
C LEU A 255 127.90 80.53 -6.21
N GLU A 256 126.95 80.25 -7.11
CA GLU A 256 127.04 80.59 -8.52
C GLU A 256 127.11 82.11 -8.73
N ALA A 257 126.28 82.89 -8.03
CA ALA A 257 126.33 84.35 -8.07
C ALA A 257 127.68 84.91 -7.59
N ALA A 258 128.23 84.37 -6.50
CA ALA A 258 129.55 84.74 -5.98
C ALA A 258 130.68 84.38 -6.96
N ALA A 259 130.60 83.24 -7.64
CA ALA A 259 131.54 82.83 -8.68
C ALA A 259 131.48 83.71 -9.95
N ASN A 260 130.37 84.42 -10.19
CA ASN A 260 130.17 85.35 -11.30
C ASN A 260 130.53 86.83 -10.98
N GLY A 261 130.99 87.12 -9.75
CA GLY A 261 131.35 88.48 -9.31
C GLY A 261 132.73 88.98 -9.78
N PRO A 262 133.01 90.30 -9.69
CA PRO A 262 134.18 90.94 -10.30
C PRO A 262 135.57 90.63 -9.68
N GLN A 263 135.67 89.90 -8.57
CA GLN A 263 136.95 89.59 -7.88
C GLN A 263 137.34 88.09 -7.93
N GLY A 264 137.00 87.37 -9.01
CA GLY A 264 137.25 85.93 -9.12
C GLY A 264 138.72 85.52 -9.01
N LEU A 265 139.10 84.84 -7.92
CA LEU A 265 140.42 84.21 -7.75
C LEU A 265 140.39 82.75 -8.28
N VAL A 266 141.21 82.47 -9.32
CA VAL A 266 141.65 81.14 -9.83
C VAL A 266 140.59 80.35 -10.65
N PRO A 267 140.93 79.48 -11.65
CA PRO A 267 139.98 79.08 -12.70
C PRO A 267 138.90 78.13 -12.20
N LEU A 268 137.85 78.73 -11.64
CA LEU A 268 136.61 78.09 -11.24
C LEU A 268 135.76 77.65 -12.44
N ALA A 269 136.19 77.80 -13.70
CA ALA A 269 135.40 77.37 -14.86
C ALA A 269 134.95 75.90 -14.73
N LEU A 270 135.84 75.00 -14.27
CA LEU A 270 135.51 73.58 -14.04
C LEU A 270 134.61 73.36 -12.80
N LEU A 271 134.67 74.26 -11.81
CA LEU A 271 133.88 74.18 -10.58
C LEU A 271 132.49 74.82 -10.74
N LYS A 272 132.37 75.88 -11.56
CA LYS A 272 131.14 76.53 -11.99
C LYS A 272 130.22 75.55 -12.71
N ASP A 273 130.76 74.80 -13.67
CA ASP A 273 130.01 73.75 -14.36
C ASP A 273 129.51 72.66 -13.40
N LYS A 274 130.30 72.30 -12.38
CA LYS A 274 129.89 71.32 -11.36
C LYS A 274 128.81 71.87 -10.43
N ILE A 275 128.91 73.15 -10.04
CA ILE A 275 127.91 73.85 -9.21
C ILE A 275 126.59 73.99 -9.96
N ALA A 276 126.61 74.45 -11.22
CA ALA A 276 125.42 74.57 -12.05
C ALA A 276 124.74 73.20 -12.27
N LYS A 277 125.53 72.14 -12.51
CA LYS A 277 125.00 70.76 -12.61
C LYS A 277 124.39 70.26 -11.30
N LEU A 278 124.97 70.63 -10.16
CA LEU A 278 124.43 70.26 -8.85
C LEU A 278 123.14 71.04 -8.52
N ALA A 279 123.09 72.34 -8.84
CA ALA A 279 121.90 73.18 -8.69
C ALA A 279 120.75 72.68 -9.57
N ASP A 280 121.04 72.35 -10.83
CA ASP A 280 120.10 71.71 -11.73
C ASP A 280 119.63 70.35 -11.21
N GLY A 281 120.54 69.52 -10.68
CA GLY A 281 120.19 68.28 -9.99
C GLY A 281 119.28 68.49 -8.78
N GLY A 282 119.54 69.52 -7.96
CA GLY A 282 118.72 69.89 -6.80
C GLY A 282 117.31 70.35 -7.19
N ARG A 283 117.19 71.22 -8.21
CA ARG A 283 115.89 71.63 -8.77
C ARG A 283 115.11 70.47 -9.35
N ARG A 284 115.77 69.55 -10.07
CA ARG A 284 115.15 68.31 -10.57
C ARG A 284 114.68 67.41 -9.43
N ALA A 285 115.48 67.24 -8.38
CA ALA A 285 115.09 66.47 -7.21
C ALA A 285 113.90 67.11 -6.46
N TYR A 286 113.87 68.44 -6.33
CA TYR A 286 112.75 69.17 -5.74
C TYR A 286 111.46 68.98 -6.55
N ALA A 287 111.56 69.14 -7.88
CA ALA A 287 110.43 68.90 -8.78
C ALA A 287 109.94 67.45 -8.68
N GLY A 288 110.86 66.47 -8.63
CA GLY A 288 110.52 65.06 -8.40
C GLY A 288 109.83 64.82 -7.05
N ALA A 289 110.29 65.47 -5.99
CA ALA A 289 109.65 65.38 -4.66
C ALA A 289 108.26 66.02 -4.65
N ALA A 290 108.06 67.13 -5.37
CA ALA A 290 106.74 67.76 -5.54
C ALA A 290 105.78 66.86 -6.35
N GLN A 291 106.26 66.22 -7.41
CA GLN A 291 105.46 65.26 -8.18
C GLN A 291 105.08 64.03 -7.35
N LEU A 292 106.00 63.53 -6.50
CA LEU A 292 105.74 62.40 -5.63
C LEU A 292 104.71 62.73 -4.54
N ASP A 293 104.77 63.93 -3.99
CA ASP A 293 103.80 64.46 -3.03
C ASP A 293 102.39 64.59 -3.66
N GLU A 294 102.32 65.14 -4.88
CA GLU A 294 101.05 65.19 -5.64
C GLU A 294 100.50 63.79 -5.93
N GLY A 295 101.38 62.86 -6.31
CA GLY A 295 101.04 61.45 -6.53
C GLY A 295 100.54 60.77 -5.25
N ALA A 296 101.17 61.04 -4.10
CA ALA A 296 100.75 60.56 -2.80
C ALA A 296 99.36 61.09 -2.42
N GLY A 297 99.09 62.38 -2.68
CA GLY A 297 97.78 62.99 -2.46
C GLY A 297 96.68 62.37 -3.33
N LYS A 298 96.97 62.06 -4.61
CA LYS A 298 96.03 61.35 -5.49
C LYS A 298 95.76 59.93 -4.99
N LEU A 299 96.79 59.22 -4.54
CA LEU A 299 96.64 57.86 -4.00
C LEU A 299 95.87 57.87 -2.67
N ASP A 300 96.08 58.85 -1.81
CA ASP A 300 95.34 59.05 -0.56
C ASP A 300 93.84 59.27 -0.82
N ALA A 301 93.51 60.16 -1.75
CA ALA A 301 92.13 60.40 -2.16
C ALA A 301 91.47 59.14 -2.75
N GLY A 302 92.22 58.38 -3.56
CA GLY A 302 91.77 57.08 -4.08
C GLY A 302 91.53 56.05 -2.97
N ALA A 303 92.43 55.95 -1.99
CA ALA A 303 92.30 55.05 -0.85
C ALA A 303 91.10 55.43 0.04
N ALA A 304 90.87 56.72 0.27
CA ALA A 304 89.71 57.22 1.01
C ALA A 304 88.39 56.85 0.30
N ALA A 305 88.30 57.10 -1.02
CA ALA A 305 87.12 56.72 -1.80
C ALA A 305 86.86 55.20 -1.78
N LEU A 306 87.92 54.39 -1.84
CA LEU A 306 87.81 52.94 -1.78
C LEU A 306 87.40 52.45 -0.37
N ASN A 307 87.89 53.10 0.69
CA ASN A 307 87.47 52.83 2.07
C ASN A 307 85.99 53.17 2.31
N ASP A 308 85.51 54.29 1.76
CA ASP A 308 84.09 54.65 1.82
C ASP A 308 83.23 53.62 1.08
N GLY A 309 83.70 53.17 -0.09
CA GLY A 309 83.10 52.07 -0.85
C GLY A 309 83.02 50.77 -0.04
N ALA A 310 84.12 50.40 0.62
CA ALA A 310 84.20 49.23 1.50
C ALA A 310 83.20 49.34 2.66
N THR A 311 83.13 50.50 3.33
CA THR A 311 82.19 50.75 4.43
C THR A 311 80.73 50.62 3.99
N ARG A 312 80.40 51.17 2.81
CA ARG A 312 79.07 51.02 2.20
C ARG A 312 78.75 49.56 1.88
N LEU A 313 79.73 48.80 1.40
CA LEU A 313 79.59 47.38 1.10
C LEU A 313 79.33 46.54 2.37
N THR A 314 80.07 46.80 3.45
CA THR A 314 79.85 46.21 4.79
C THR A 314 78.43 46.50 5.31
N SER A 315 77.96 47.75 5.17
CA SER A 315 76.59 48.09 5.57
C SER A 315 75.53 47.40 4.70
N GLY A 316 75.78 47.29 3.39
CA GLY A 316 74.90 46.61 2.45
C GLY A 316 74.79 45.11 2.72
N THR A 317 75.92 44.44 2.95
CA THR A 317 75.99 43.01 3.30
C THR A 317 75.37 42.73 4.67
N GLY A 318 75.52 43.63 5.65
CA GLY A 318 74.81 43.55 6.93
C GLY A 318 73.29 43.58 6.77
N ARG A 319 72.77 44.47 5.91
CA ARG A 319 71.32 44.50 5.58
C ARG A 319 70.86 43.25 4.84
N LEU A 320 71.67 42.74 3.92
CA LEU A 320 71.39 41.52 3.18
C LEU A 320 71.32 40.30 4.11
N ASN A 321 72.26 40.18 5.04
CA ASN A 321 72.27 39.13 6.07
C ASN A 321 71.03 39.19 6.96
N ALA A 322 70.64 40.38 7.41
CA ALA A 322 69.42 40.55 8.22
C ALA A 322 68.17 40.13 7.45
N GLY A 323 68.05 40.53 6.17
CA GLY A 323 66.93 40.13 5.31
C GLY A 323 66.91 38.62 5.03
N ALA A 324 68.08 38.01 4.79
CA ALA A 324 68.21 36.57 4.61
C ALA A 324 67.79 35.79 5.87
N ALA A 325 68.18 36.26 7.06
CA ALA A 325 67.77 35.67 8.33
C ALA A 325 66.25 35.73 8.53
N GLN A 326 65.63 36.89 8.27
CA GLN A 326 64.17 37.03 8.34
C GLN A 326 63.43 36.09 7.38
N LEU A 327 63.96 35.92 6.17
CA LEU A 327 63.37 35.01 5.18
C LEU A 327 63.55 33.54 5.58
N ASN A 328 64.71 33.17 6.13
CA ASN A 328 64.97 31.84 6.70
C ASN A 328 64.00 31.51 7.85
N ASP A 329 63.79 32.45 8.78
CA ASP A 329 62.82 32.27 9.87
C ASP A 329 61.40 32.09 9.34
N GLY A 330 61.01 32.86 8.31
CA GLY A 330 59.74 32.70 7.62
C GLY A 330 59.58 31.31 6.97
N ALA A 331 60.61 30.84 6.29
CA ALA A 331 60.63 29.52 5.65
C ALA A 331 60.55 28.37 6.67
N ASN A 332 61.24 28.49 7.81
CA ASN A 332 61.17 27.53 8.91
C ASN A 332 59.78 27.48 9.57
N ARG A 333 59.14 28.66 9.71
CA ARG A 333 57.76 28.76 10.20
C ARG A 333 56.76 28.12 9.24
N LEU A 334 56.93 28.31 7.93
CA LEU A 334 56.11 27.65 6.91
C LEU A 334 56.25 26.12 7.01
N THR A 335 57.49 25.61 7.06
CA THR A 335 57.77 24.19 7.19
C THR A 335 57.09 23.58 8.43
N SER A 336 57.19 24.26 9.58
CA SER A 336 56.54 23.83 10.83
C SER A 336 55.00 23.86 10.73
N GLY A 337 54.45 24.87 10.06
CA GLY A 337 53.02 24.99 9.80
C GLY A 337 52.50 23.87 8.92
N PHE A 338 53.22 23.54 7.83
CA PHE A 338 52.89 22.43 6.94
C PHE A 338 52.95 21.08 7.66
N ALA A 339 53.97 20.84 8.48
CA ALA A 339 54.05 19.64 9.31
C ALA A 339 52.86 19.50 10.27
N THR A 340 52.47 20.61 10.92
CA THR A 340 51.30 20.63 11.83
C THR A 340 50.01 20.33 11.08
N LEU A 341 49.80 20.96 9.91
CA LEU A 341 48.61 20.75 9.09
C LEU A 341 48.55 19.32 8.54
N ALA A 342 49.65 18.79 8.01
CA ALA A 342 49.75 17.42 7.54
C ALA A 342 49.45 16.41 8.67
N GLY A 343 49.99 16.64 9.87
CA GLY A 343 49.70 15.81 11.04
C GLY A 343 48.22 15.81 11.43
N ARG A 344 47.55 16.98 11.38
CA ARG A 344 46.10 17.06 11.64
C ARG A 344 45.25 16.41 10.55
N LEU A 345 45.61 16.60 9.27
CA LEU A 345 44.91 15.98 8.15
C LEU A 345 45.02 14.45 8.19
N ASN A 346 46.17 13.94 8.62
CA ASN A 346 46.50 12.52 8.64
C ASN A 346 46.42 11.88 10.03
N SER A 347 45.77 12.53 11.00
CA SER A 347 45.58 11.95 12.34
C SER A 347 44.83 10.61 12.22
N THR A 348 45.43 9.56 12.78
CA THR A 348 44.87 8.21 12.81
C THR A 348 44.16 7.90 14.12
N ASP A 349 44.01 8.87 15.02
CA ASP A 349 43.31 8.69 16.29
C ASP A 349 41.80 8.50 16.04
N PRO A 350 41.21 7.35 16.41
CA PRO A 350 39.77 7.14 16.24
C PRO A 350 38.88 8.11 17.05
N GLN A 351 39.39 8.69 18.14
CA GLN A 351 38.67 9.68 18.95
C GLN A 351 38.81 11.11 18.41
N SER A 352 39.77 11.35 17.51
CA SER A 352 40.01 12.63 16.87
C SER A 352 40.58 12.41 15.47
N PRO A 353 39.78 11.83 14.55
CA PRO A 353 40.26 11.43 13.25
C PRO A 353 40.61 12.67 12.42
N GLY A 354 41.72 12.58 11.69
CA GLY A 354 42.04 13.54 10.64
C GLY A 354 41.05 13.45 9.49
N ILE A 355 41.13 14.38 8.54
CA ILE A 355 40.23 14.38 7.37
C ILE A 355 40.38 13.08 6.57
N VAL A 356 41.59 12.54 6.42
CA VAL A 356 41.82 11.30 5.67
C VAL A 356 41.11 10.10 6.32
N LEU A 357 41.30 9.90 7.63
CA LEU A 357 40.63 8.81 8.35
C LEU A 357 39.12 9.03 8.42
N GLY A 358 38.68 10.25 8.78
CA GLY A 358 37.27 10.59 8.91
C GLY A 358 36.48 10.39 7.61
N THR A 359 37.05 10.78 6.47
CA THR A 359 36.43 10.53 5.16
C THR A 359 36.47 9.07 4.74
N SER A 360 37.48 8.29 5.15
CA SER A 360 37.48 6.85 4.93
C SER A 360 36.39 6.16 5.75
N LEU A 361 36.19 6.55 7.01
CA LEU A 361 35.12 6.02 7.85
C LEU A 361 33.74 6.39 7.30
N LEU A 362 33.59 7.62 6.79
CA LEU A 362 32.37 8.06 6.12
C LEU A 362 32.10 7.22 4.86
N ALA A 363 33.11 7.03 4.01
CA ALA A 363 33.01 6.23 2.79
C ALA A 363 32.66 4.76 3.08
N ASP A 364 33.28 4.15 4.10
CA ASP A 364 32.93 2.79 4.52
C ASP A 364 31.50 2.72 5.06
N GLY A 365 31.07 3.74 5.82
CA GLY A 365 29.70 3.88 6.29
C GLY A 365 28.70 3.97 5.14
N THR A 366 28.95 4.82 4.15
CA THR A 366 28.07 4.98 2.97
C THR A 366 28.08 3.76 2.08
N ALA A 367 29.20 3.05 1.94
CA ALA A 367 29.26 1.78 1.23
C ALA A 367 28.40 0.69 1.89
N ARG A 368 28.38 0.65 3.23
CA ARG A 368 27.49 -0.25 3.99
C ARG A 368 26.02 0.12 3.81
N ILE A 369 25.68 1.41 3.84
CA ILE A 369 24.31 1.89 3.58
C ILE A 369 23.88 1.52 2.16
N ARG A 370 24.74 1.74 1.16
CA ARG A 370 24.50 1.34 -0.23
C ARG A 370 24.23 -0.15 -0.33
N THR A 371 25.05 -0.98 0.32
CA THR A 371 24.85 -2.44 0.33
C THR A 371 23.50 -2.81 0.98
N GLY A 372 23.09 -2.14 2.07
CA GLY A 372 21.77 -2.36 2.66
C GLY A 372 20.60 -1.89 1.78
N MET A 373 20.84 -0.92 0.90
CA MET A 373 19.84 -0.33 0.02
C MET A 373 19.66 -1.12 -1.28
N ASP A 374 20.77 -1.49 -1.93
CA ASP A 374 20.79 -2.24 -3.19
C ASP A 374 20.70 -3.75 -2.96
N GLY A 375 21.15 -4.21 -1.79
CA GLY A 375 21.34 -5.61 -1.47
C GLY A 375 22.79 -6.02 -1.67
N VAL A 376 23.12 -7.22 -1.21
CA VAL A 376 24.46 -7.78 -1.44
C VAL A 376 24.51 -8.24 -2.91
N PRO A 377 25.42 -7.69 -3.75
CA PRO A 377 25.47 -8.03 -5.17
C PRO A 377 25.61 -9.55 -5.38
N GLY A 378 24.74 -10.11 -6.23
CA GLY A 378 24.74 -11.54 -6.52
C GLY A 378 24.17 -12.45 -5.43
N ASN A 379 23.66 -11.90 -4.32
CA ASN A 379 23.04 -12.68 -3.25
C ASN A 379 21.52 -12.42 -3.18
N PRO A 380 20.68 -13.35 -3.66
CA PRO A 380 19.22 -13.21 -3.62
C PRO A 380 18.64 -13.27 -2.19
N ASP A 381 19.36 -13.87 -1.23
CA ASP A 381 18.91 -13.99 0.16
C ASP A 381 19.14 -12.71 0.98
N SER A 382 19.82 -11.72 0.40
CA SER A 382 20.07 -10.42 1.02
C SER A 382 19.60 -9.28 0.11
N PRO A 383 18.29 -9.22 -0.18
CA PRO A 383 17.73 -8.14 -0.98
C PRO A 383 17.81 -6.82 -0.22
N GLY A 384 18.18 -5.76 -0.93
CA GLY A 384 18.23 -4.42 -0.35
C GLY A 384 16.85 -3.79 -0.14
N LEU A 385 16.85 -2.62 0.51
CA LEU A 385 15.66 -1.80 0.72
C LEU A 385 14.88 -1.51 -0.57
N ILE A 386 15.56 -1.30 -1.71
CA ILE A 386 14.90 -1.06 -3.00
C ILE A 386 14.00 -2.24 -3.37
N TYR A 387 14.54 -3.46 -3.27
CA TYR A 387 13.80 -4.67 -3.57
C TYR A 387 12.62 -4.85 -2.60
N ALA A 388 12.84 -4.61 -1.31
CA ALA A 388 11.77 -4.69 -0.31
C ALA A 388 10.63 -3.68 -0.59
N ALA A 389 10.96 -2.44 -0.94
CA ALA A 389 9.98 -1.41 -1.28
C ALA A 389 9.17 -1.77 -2.54
N ASN A 390 9.83 -2.31 -3.57
CA ASN A 390 9.18 -2.77 -4.79
C ASN A 390 8.21 -3.94 -4.52
N ASN A 391 8.63 -4.94 -3.76
CA ASN A 391 7.77 -6.10 -3.44
C ASN A 391 6.62 -5.72 -2.52
N LEU A 392 6.83 -4.78 -1.61
CA LEU A 392 5.76 -4.27 -0.77
C LEU A 392 4.69 -3.56 -1.60
N GLN A 393 5.10 -2.74 -2.59
CA GLN A 393 4.16 -2.11 -3.51
C GLN A 393 3.45 -3.13 -4.43
N ASP A 394 4.16 -4.14 -4.93
CA ASP A 394 3.54 -5.21 -5.72
C ASP A 394 2.49 -5.97 -4.88
N GLY A 395 2.85 -6.31 -3.63
CA GLY A 395 1.95 -6.96 -2.68
C GLY A 395 0.69 -6.13 -2.40
N THR A 396 0.82 -4.82 -2.18
CA THR A 396 -0.35 -3.95 -1.98
C THR A 396 -1.17 -3.75 -3.25
N SER A 397 -0.55 -3.76 -4.42
CA SER A 397 -1.24 -3.74 -5.73
C SER A 397 -2.07 -5.02 -5.93
N ARG A 398 -1.51 -6.17 -5.59
CA ARG A 398 -2.20 -7.46 -5.64
C ARG A 398 -3.34 -7.55 -4.63
N LEU A 399 -3.14 -7.04 -3.41
CA LEU A 399 -4.21 -6.92 -2.41
C LEU A 399 -5.36 -6.04 -2.93
N MET A 400 -5.04 -4.89 -3.50
CA MET A 400 -6.00 -3.99 -4.13
C MET A 400 -6.79 -4.68 -5.25
N ALA A 401 -6.11 -5.39 -6.15
CA ALA A 401 -6.74 -6.17 -7.21
C ALA A 401 -7.64 -7.30 -6.65
N GLY A 402 -7.25 -7.93 -5.55
CA GLY A 402 -8.07 -8.94 -4.87
C GLY A 402 -9.33 -8.37 -4.21
N ILE A 403 -9.28 -7.14 -3.70
CA ILE A 403 -10.44 -6.48 -3.07
C ILE A 403 -11.39 -5.91 -4.13
N ASN A 404 -10.85 -5.16 -5.08
CA ASN A 404 -11.61 -4.36 -6.04
C ASN A 404 -11.87 -5.04 -7.38
N ALA A 405 -11.34 -6.25 -7.59
CA ALA A 405 -11.26 -6.96 -8.88
C ALA A 405 -10.16 -6.39 -9.79
N ASP A 406 -9.75 -7.21 -10.76
CA ASP A 406 -9.02 -6.74 -11.96
C ASP A 406 -9.99 -6.37 -13.11
N GLY A 407 -11.30 -6.37 -12.84
CA GLY A 407 -12.34 -6.11 -13.83
C GLY A 407 -12.74 -7.33 -14.67
N GLY A 408 -12.14 -8.51 -14.44
CA GLY A 408 -12.47 -9.74 -15.13
C GLY A 408 -13.53 -10.61 -14.41
N PRO A 409 -14.28 -11.46 -15.14
CA PRO A 409 -15.22 -12.41 -14.53
C PRO A 409 -14.54 -13.54 -13.73
N ALA A 410 -13.25 -13.79 -13.98
CA ALA A 410 -12.46 -14.79 -13.26
C ALA A 410 -12.00 -14.30 -11.87
N ASN A 411 -11.87 -12.99 -11.68
CA ASN A 411 -11.52 -12.37 -10.41
C ASN A 411 -12.44 -11.16 -10.18
N PRO A 412 -13.71 -11.39 -9.80
CA PRO A 412 -14.67 -10.32 -9.56
C PRO A 412 -14.35 -9.48 -8.31
N GLY A 413 -13.27 -9.81 -7.58
CA GLY A 413 -12.89 -9.15 -6.35
C GLY A 413 -13.78 -9.51 -5.17
N LEU A 414 -13.25 -9.33 -3.97
CA LEU A 414 -13.96 -9.59 -2.72
C LEU A 414 -15.22 -8.71 -2.61
N LEU A 415 -15.17 -7.47 -3.07
CA LEU A 415 -16.29 -6.54 -2.99
C LEU A 415 -17.50 -7.01 -3.82
N ALA A 416 -17.29 -7.43 -5.08
CA ALA A 416 -18.39 -7.94 -5.90
C ALA A 416 -18.86 -9.32 -5.44
N GLY A 417 -17.95 -10.17 -4.95
CA GLY A 417 -18.30 -11.46 -4.35
C GLY A 417 -19.20 -11.31 -3.12
N ALA A 418 -18.84 -10.39 -2.21
CA ALA A 418 -19.66 -10.09 -1.03
C ALA A 418 -21.04 -9.53 -1.42
N ARG A 419 -21.10 -8.66 -2.44
CA ARG A 419 -22.37 -8.16 -2.98
C ARG A 419 -23.23 -9.27 -3.58
N ALA A 420 -22.64 -10.15 -4.40
CA ALA A 420 -23.33 -11.27 -5.02
C ALA A 420 -23.88 -12.25 -3.97
N LEU A 421 -23.14 -12.49 -2.89
CA LEU A 421 -23.61 -13.29 -1.75
C LEU A 421 -24.81 -12.65 -1.05
N SER A 422 -24.75 -11.33 -0.77
CA SER A 422 -25.86 -10.57 -0.20
C SER A 422 -27.11 -10.61 -1.10
N ASP A 423 -26.94 -10.43 -2.41
CA ASP A 423 -28.05 -10.47 -3.37
C ASP A 423 -28.66 -11.89 -3.49
N GLY A 424 -27.80 -12.92 -3.54
CA GLY A 424 -28.25 -14.32 -3.64
C GLY A 424 -29.01 -14.79 -2.39
N THR A 425 -28.55 -14.38 -1.21
CA THR A 425 -29.21 -14.69 0.07
C THR A 425 -30.53 -13.93 0.22
N GLY A 426 -30.64 -12.71 -0.31
CA GLY A 426 -31.92 -12.01 -0.47
C GLY A 426 -32.91 -12.78 -1.35
N LYS A 427 -32.47 -13.27 -2.51
CA LYS A 427 -33.32 -14.12 -3.38
C LYS A 427 -33.76 -15.42 -2.69
N LEU A 428 -32.88 -16.04 -1.89
CA LEU A 428 -33.22 -17.23 -1.09
C LEU A 428 -34.29 -16.90 -0.05
N SER A 429 -34.14 -15.77 0.65
CA SER A 429 -35.15 -15.28 1.60
C SER A 429 -36.50 -15.06 0.92
N ASP A 430 -36.53 -14.40 -0.23
CA ASP A 430 -37.76 -14.18 -1.00
C ASP A 430 -38.42 -15.51 -1.41
N GLY A 431 -37.61 -16.50 -1.82
CA GLY A 431 -38.07 -17.84 -2.14
C GLY A 431 -38.66 -18.58 -0.93
N ALA A 432 -38.00 -18.49 0.22
CA ALA A 432 -38.47 -19.07 1.48
C ALA A 432 -39.80 -18.44 1.93
N ALA A 433 -39.93 -17.12 1.84
CA ALA A 433 -41.18 -16.41 2.12
C ALA A 433 -42.32 -16.85 1.19
N LYS A 434 -42.04 -17.04 -0.11
CA LYS A 434 -43.03 -17.58 -1.06
C LYS A 434 -43.44 -19.02 -0.70
N LEU A 435 -42.49 -19.88 -0.33
CA LEU A 435 -42.77 -21.25 0.12
C LEU A 435 -43.63 -21.28 1.38
N GLN A 436 -43.33 -20.43 2.36
CA GLN A 436 -44.11 -20.28 3.58
C GLN A 436 -45.56 -19.84 3.29
N SER A 437 -45.73 -18.86 2.39
CA SER A 437 -47.06 -18.43 1.93
C SER A 437 -47.83 -19.55 1.23
N GLY A 438 -47.18 -20.29 0.32
CA GLY A 438 -47.77 -21.43 -0.38
C GLY A 438 -48.17 -22.56 0.57
N SER A 439 -47.33 -22.87 1.57
CA SER A 439 -47.61 -23.89 2.59
C SER A 439 -48.79 -23.51 3.47
N SER A 440 -48.93 -22.22 3.81
CA SER A 440 -50.10 -21.72 4.54
C SER A 440 -51.39 -21.87 3.73
N LYS A 441 -51.34 -21.51 2.44
CA LYS A 441 -52.49 -21.69 1.53
C LYS A 441 -52.87 -23.17 1.35
N LEU A 442 -51.88 -24.06 1.29
CA LEU A 442 -52.12 -25.50 1.21
C LEU A 442 -52.83 -25.99 2.48
N ALA A 443 -52.34 -25.60 3.66
CA ALA A 443 -52.96 -25.93 4.95
C ALA A 443 -54.43 -25.49 5.00
N ASP A 444 -54.71 -24.23 4.63
CA ASP A 444 -56.06 -23.69 4.59
C ASP A 444 -56.97 -24.46 3.61
N GLY A 445 -56.44 -24.80 2.43
CA GLY A 445 -57.16 -25.56 1.41
C GLY A 445 -57.47 -26.99 1.85
N THR A 446 -56.54 -27.67 2.51
CA THR A 446 -56.75 -29.03 3.02
C THR A 446 -57.71 -29.06 4.19
N GLY A 447 -57.68 -28.05 5.07
CA GLY A 447 -58.66 -27.89 6.13
C GLY A 447 -60.08 -27.72 5.57
N ARG A 448 -60.25 -26.87 4.55
CA ARG A 448 -61.52 -26.70 3.85
C ARG A 448 -62.00 -27.96 3.13
N LEU A 449 -61.08 -28.71 2.52
CA LEU A 449 -61.41 -30.00 1.88
C LEU A 449 -61.88 -31.04 2.90
N ALA A 450 -61.18 -31.15 4.04
CA ALA A 450 -61.58 -32.03 5.13
C ALA A 450 -62.97 -31.68 5.67
N GLU A 451 -63.24 -30.38 5.88
CA GLU A 451 -64.56 -29.90 6.30
C GLU A 451 -65.64 -30.20 5.26
N GLY A 452 -65.36 -30.00 3.97
CA GLY A 452 -66.27 -30.30 2.88
C GLY A 452 -66.56 -31.80 2.74
N ALA A 453 -65.53 -32.65 2.87
CA ALA A 453 -65.66 -34.10 2.88
C ALA A 453 -66.48 -34.59 4.08
N GLY A 454 -66.28 -33.99 5.26
CA GLY A 454 -67.10 -34.23 6.44
C GLY A 454 -68.57 -33.88 6.21
N LYS A 455 -68.85 -32.67 5.69
CA LYS A 455 -70.21 -32.24 5.33
C LYS A 455 -70.86 -33.15 4.29
N LEU A 456 -70.10 -33.63 3.31
CA LEU A 456 -70.59 -34.59 2.31
C LEU A 456 -70.91 -35.95 2.93
N ALA A 457 -70.03 -36.45 3.80
CA ALA A 457 -70.27 -37.69 4.55
C ALA A 457 -71.52 -37.58 5.43
N ASP A 458 -71.68 -36.48 6.17
CA ASP A 458 -72.86 -36.20 6.99
C ASP A 458 -74.14 -36.09 6.13
N GLY A 459 -74.06 -35.37 5.01
CA GLY A 459 -75.15 -35.24 4.05
C GLY A 459 -75.58 -36.60 3.48
N ASN A 460 -74.62 -37.44 3.11
CA ASN A 460 -74.88 -38.80 2.63
C ASN A 460 -75.44 -39.70 3.72
N ALA A 461 -74.97 -39.58 4.96
CA ALA A 461 -75.53 -40.30 6.10
C ALA A 461 -77.01 -39.89 6.33
N ARG A 462 -77.33 -38.60 6.17
CA ARG A 462 -78.72 -38.10 6.21
C ARG A 462 -79.56 -38.61 5.04
N ILE A 463 -79.02 -38.68 3.83
CA ILE A 463 -79.70 -39.29 2.67
C ILE A 463 -79.97 -40.76 2.94
N ALA A 464 -78.96 -41.51 3.41
CA ALA A 464 -79.10 -42.92 3.77
C ALA A 464 -80.19 -43.13 4.81
N ALA A 465 -80.17 -42.36 5.91
CA ALA A 465 -81.20 -42.40 6.95
C ALA A 465 -82.60 -42.05 6.39
N GLY A 466 -82.72 -41.03 5.54
CA GLY A 466 -83.98 -40.67 4.89
C GLY A 466 -84.48 -41.74 3.91
N THR A 467 -83.59 -42.42 3.20
CA THR A 467 -83.95 -43.55 2.33
C THR A 467 -84.36 -44.79 3.11
N GLU A 468 -83.76 -45.04 4.27
CA GLU A 468 -84.22 -46.08 5.21
C GLU A 468 -85.61 -45.75 5.75
N GLU A 469 -85.86 -44.49 6.11
CA GLU A 469 -87.19 -44.02 6.51
C GLU A 469 -88.20 -44.19 5.37
N LEU A 470 -87.85 -43.81 4.14
CA LEU A 470 -88.68 -44.01 2.96
C LEU A 470 -88.94 -45.50 2.70
N GLN A 471 -87.91 -46.35 2.78
CA GLN A 471 -88.03 -47.81 2.64
C GLN A 471 -88.98 -48.37 3.70
N GLY A 472 -88.85 -47.92 4.96
CA GLY A 472 -89.75 -48.28 6.05
C GLY A 472 -91.20 -47.83 5.80
N LYS A 473 -91.40 -46.61 5.31
CA LYS A 473 -92.73 -46.10 4.93
C LYS A 473 -93.33 -46.88 3.75
N VAL A 474 -92.57 -47.16 2.69
CA VAL A 474 -93.02 -47.96 1.54
C VAL A 474 -93.36 -49.39 1.97
N ALA A 475 -92.56 -49.98 2.87
CA ALA A 475 -92.87 -51.28 3.48
C ALA A 475 -94.16 -51.24 4.31
N ALA A 476 -94.44 -50.13 5.02
CA ALA A 476 -95.67 -49.95 5.77
C ALA A 476 -96.93 -49.87 4.87
N VAL A 477 -96.83 -49.32 3.65
CA VAL A 477 -97.93 -49.27 2.67
C VAL A 477 -97.95 -50.49 1.72
N SER A 478 -97.02 -51.45 1.90
CA SER A 478 -96.98 -52.66 1.08
C SER A 478 -98.12 -53.61 1.46
N PRO A 479 -98.90 -54.16 0.50
CA PRO A 479 -100.07 -55.00 0.78
C PRO A 479 -99.81 -56.21 1.69
N SER A 480 -98.56 -56.68 1.77
CA SER A 480 -98.16 -57.79 2.65
C SER A 480 -98.34 -57.48 4.13
N SER A 481 -98.14 -56.23 4.58
CA SER A 481 -98.30 -55.88 6.01
C SER A 481 -99.78 -55.85 6.46
N TRP A 482 -100.72 -55.74 5.52
CA TRP A 482 -102.15 -55.74 5.80
C TRP A 482 -102.75 -57.16 5.82
N LEU A 483 -101.97 -58.17 5.41
CA LEU A 483 -102.42 -59.56 5.20
C LEU A 483 -101.88 -60.55 6.26
N ASP A 484 -101.08 -60.10 7.23
CA ASP A 484 -100.44 -60.97 8.24
C ASP A 484 -101.34 -61.43 9.40
N GLY A 485 -102.66 -61.50 9.19
CA GLY A 485 -103.58 -62.03 10.19
C GLY A 485 -104.73 -62.83 9.57
N PRO A 486 -104.99 -64.09 9.98
CA PRO A 486 -106.18 -64.84 9.55
C PRO A 486 -107.49 -64.12 9.91
N ALA A 487 -107.44 -63.16 10.84
CA ALA A 487 -108.57 -62.31 11.21
C ALA A 487 -108.96 -61.30 10.12
N ALA A 488 -108.03 -60.80 9.29
CA ALA A 488 -108.33 -59.76 8.28
C ALA A 488 -109.06 -60.33 7.05
N ALA A 489 -108.66 -61.53 6.59
CA ALA A 489 -109.37 -62.25 5.53
C ALA A 489 -110.78 -62.68 5.97
N VAL A 490 -110.94 -63.10 7.24
CA VAL A 490 -112.24 -63.46 7.82
C VAL A 490 -113.10 -62.23 8.10
N ALA A 491 -112.54 -61.11 8.56
CA ALA A 491 -113.29 -59.87 8.80
C ALA A 491 -113.87 -59.28 7.50
N LEU A 492 -113.15 -59.37 6.38
CA LEU A 492 -113.63 -58.91 5.07
C LEU A 492 -114.76 -59.80 4.53
N ILE A 493 -114.69 -61.11 4.80
CA ILE A 493 -115.77 -62.08 4.50
C ILE A 493 -116.98 -61.87 5.43
N VAL A 494 -116.78 -61.57 6.71
CA VAL A 494 -117.85 -61.31 7.70
C VAL A 494 -118.56 -59.97 7.44
N LEU A 495 -117.84 -58.93 7.01
CA LEU A 495 -118.44 -57.64 6.60
C LEU A 495 -119.30 -57.78 5.33
N LEU A 496 -118.88 -58.62 4.38
CA LEU A 496 -119.66 -58.94 3.18
C LEU A 496 -120.93 -59.76 3.50
N LEU A 497 -120.86 -60.67 4.48
CA LEU A 497 -122.02 -61.47 4.92
C LEU A 497 -122.99 -60.68 5.82
N ALA A 498 -122.51 -59.76 6.66
CA ALA A 498 -123.34 -58.91 7.51
C ALA A 498 -124.08 -57.82 6.72
N GLY A 499 -123.46 -57.26 5.68
CA GLY A 499 -124.13 -56.32 4.76
C GLY A 499 -125.30 -56.96 3.99
N GLY A 500 -125.16 -58.25 3.61
CA GLY A 500 -126.22 -59.00 2.94
C GLY A 500 -127.43 -59.31 3.83
N ALA A 501 -127.22 -59.56 5.12
CA ALA A 501 -128.29 -59.87 6.08
C ALA A 501 -129.12 -58.64 6.49
N ALA A 502 -128.49 -57.46 6.60
CA ALA A 502 -129.18 -56.20 6.92
C ALA A 502 -130.10 -55.72 5.78
N ALA A 503 -129.70 -55.92 4.53
CA ALA A 503 -130.55 -55.64 3.36
C ALA A 503 -131.77 -56.58 3.27
N TYR A 504 -131.61 -57.85 3.65
CA TYR A 504 -132.67 -58.86 3.64
C TYR A 504 -133.74 -58.64 4.73
N LEU A 505 -133.35 -58.18 5.93
CA LEU A 505 -134.29 -57.88 7.03
C LEU A 505 -135.01 -56.53 6.88
N GLY A 506 -134.41 -55.55 6.19
CA GLY A 506 -135.06 -54.28 5.85
C GLY A 506 -136.23 -54.44 4.86
N LEU A 507 -136.14 -55.39 3.92
CA LEU A 507 -137.18 -55.65 2.92
C LEU A 507 -138.31 -56.56 3.42
N ARG A 508 -138.11 -57.34 4.50
CA ARG A 508 -139.15 -58.23 5.06
C ARG A 508 -140.12 -57.54 6.04
N ARG A 509 -139.79 -56.36 6.57
CA ARG A 509 -140.66 -55.58 7.49
C ARG A 509 -141.65 -54.63 6.81
N ARG A 510 -141.68 -54.52 5.47
CA ARG A 510 -142.53 -53.56 4.74
C ARG A 510 -143.70 -54.15 3.94
N ALA A 511 -143.95 -55.46 3.96
CA ALA A 511 -145.05 -56.04 3.17
C ALA A 511 -145.78 -57.20 3.88
N ALA A 512 -146.36 -56.93 5.05
CA ALA A 512 -147.56 -57.59 5.57
C ALA A 512 -148.09 -56.80 6.77
N ARG A 513 -148.76 -55.66 6.50
CA ARG A 513 -149.74 -55.05 7.42
C ARG A 513 -151.11 -55.62 7.06
N PRO A 514 -152.05 -55.69 8.02
CA PRO A 514 -153.37 -55.15 7.70
C PRO A 514 -153.96 -54.25 8.83
N ARG A 515 -154.68 -53.20 8.38
CA ARG A 515 -155.68 -52.37 9.09
C ARG A 515 -156.78 -53.25 9.74
N ALA A 516 -157.59 -52.83 10.72
CA ALA A 516 -157.92 -51.56 11.37
C ALA A 516 -158.40 -51.92 12.81
N ASP A 517 -158.55 -51.02 13.77
CA ASP A 517 -159.14 -49.69 13.68
C ASP A 517 -158.19 -48.52 13.40
#